data_AF-A0A078A9L9-F1
#
_entry.id   AF-A0A078A9L9-F1
#
_cell.length_a   1.000
_cell.length_b   1.000
_cell.length_c   1.000
_cell.angle_alpha   90.00
_cell.angle_beta   90.00
_cell.angle_gamma   90.00
#
_symmetry.space_group_name_H-M   'P 1'
#
loop_
_entity.id
_entity.type
_entity.pdbx_description
1 polymer ?
#
loop_
_entity_poly.entity_id
_entity_poly.type
_entity_poly.pdbx_seq_one_letter_code
_entity_poly.pdbx_strand_id
1 'polypeptide(L)'
;MLLELQMQHQIQLLIKPIQPQMLALTRYIGWAVKNIQIGVYRGLYKSSSYMANAKCMDRDSIDNMYFLYMSYLNNTLFNYTVFQSARDLLYYFIQHCEFDDMLNDISVFCSKNDCSIIQMSQNLMSNVIGLSTAIAEQAALIQGGQLPLITDEKAVSNFYQPIGNNLGKEIRFALNFVFRQY
;
A
#
# COMPACT_ATOMS: atom_id res chain seq x y z
N MET A 1 26.21 -39.06 3.01
CA MET A 1 26.32 -38.75 1.57
C MET A 1 25.10 -39.15 0.74
N LEU A 2 24.81 -40.42 0.44
CA LEU A 2 23.67 -40.79 -0.43
C LEU A 2 22.28 -40.48 0.18
N LEU A 3 22.13 -40.68 1.49
CA LEU A 3 20.92 -40.34 2.26
C LEU A 3 20.68 -38.82 2.40
N GLU A 4 21.76 -38.02 2.50
CA GLU A 4 21.66 -36.55 2.55
C GLU A 4 21.25 -35.97 1.20
N LEU A 5 21.77 -36.52 0.10
CA LEU A 5 21.38 -36.15 -1.26
C LEU A 5 19.90 -36.49 -1.54
N GLN A 6 19.40 -37.64 -1.07
CA GLN A 6 17.97 -37.96 -1.20
C GLN A 6 17.07 -37.05 -0.37
N MET A 7 17.47 -36.71 0.86
CA MET A 7 16.72 -35.77 1.70
C MET A 7 16.67 -34.37 1.08
N GLN A 8 17.81 -33.86 0.58
CA GLN A 8 17.84 -32.55 -0.08
C GLN A 8 17.00 -32.53 -1.36
N HIS A 9 16.97 -33.64 -2.12
CA HIS A 9 16.16 -33.74 -3.33
C HIS A 9 14.65 -33.78 -3.02
N GLN A 10 14.22 -34.46 -1.95
CA GLN A 10 12.83 -34.44 -1.52
C GLN A 10 12.38 -33.09 -0.94
N ILE A 11 13.25 -32.38 -0.22
CA ILE A 11 12.99 -31.01 0.25
C ILE A 11 12.86 -30.04 -0.94
N GLN A 12 13.71 -30.15 -1.96
CA GLN A 12 13.60 -29.34 -3.19
C GLN A 12 12.30 -29.59 -3.97
N LEU A 13 11.78 -30.82 -3.95
CA LEU A 13 10.50 -31.17 -4.58
C LEU A 13 9.29 -30.59 -3.83
N LEU A 14 9.39 -30.43 -2.50
CA LEU A 14 8.36 -29.80 -1.68
C LEU A 14 8.36 -28.26 -1.76
N ILE A 15 9.52 -27.64 -1.99
CA ILE A 15 9.67 -26.16 -2.03
C ILE A 15 9.33 -25.56 -3.42
N LYS A 16 9.60 -26.29 -4.52
CA LYS A 16 9.36 -25.83 -5.89
C LYS A 16 7.94 -25.33 -6.21
N PRO A 17 6.84 -25.96 -5.73
CA PRO A 17 5.49 -25.46 -6.01
C PRO A 17 5.09 -24.23 -5.16
N ILE A 18 5.80 -23.95 -4.07
CA ILE A 18 5.49 -22.86 -3.13
C ILE A 18 6.05 -21.53 -3.66
N GLN A 19 7.27 -21.49 -4.20
CA GLN A 19 7.92 -20.27 -4.71
C GLN A 19 7.08 -19.44 -5.71
N PRO A 20 6.43 -20.00 -6.74
CA PRO A 20 5.65 -19.20 -7.69
C PRO A 20 4.39 -18.58 -7.06
N GLN A 21 3.78 -19.24 -6.08
CA GLN A 21 2.62 -18.70 -5.35
C GLN A 21 3.02 -17.53 -4.46
N MET A 22 4.18 -17.62 -3.82
CA MET A 22 4.70 -16.55 -2.95
C MET A 22 5.09 -15.30 -3.75
N LEU A 23 5.69 -15.48 -4.92
CA LEU A 23 6.00 -14.36 -5.81
C LEU A 23 4.70 -13.69 -6.30
N ALA A 24 3.67 -14.47 -6.67
CA ALA A 24 2.38 -13.92 -7.05
C ALA A 24 1.73 -13.13 -5.90
N LEU A 25 1.82 -13.62 -4.66
CA LEU A 25 1.34 -12.90 -3.48
C LEU A 25 2.09 -11.57 -3.26
N THR A 26 3.42 -11.56 -3.36
CA THR A 26 4.20 -10.32 -3.18
C THR A 26 3.90 -9.28 -4.25
N ARG A 27 3.68 -9.72 -5.51
CA ARG A 27 3.20 -8.86 -6.60
C ARG A 27 1.83 -8.28 -6.31
N TYR A 28 0.90 -9.13 -5.87
CA TYR A 28 -0.44 -8.71 -5.47
C TYR A 28 -0.40 -7.62 -4.39
N ILE A 29 0.43 -7.80 -3.35
CA ILE A 29 0.60 -6.80 -2.29
C ILE A 29 1.21 -5.51 -2.85
N GLY A 30 2.25 -5.60 -3.69
CA GLY A 30 2.85 -4.43 -4.34
C GLY A 30 1.83 -3.62 -5.15
N TRP A 31 1.01 -4.30 -5.96
CA TRP A 31 -0.09 -3.68 -6.69
C TRP A 31 -1.14 -3.08 -5.75
N ALA A 32 -1.52 -3.78 -4.68
CA ALA A 32 -2.48 -3.27 -3.71
C ALA A 32 -1.97 -1.98 -3.05
N VAL A 33 -0.72 -1.96 -2.56
CA VAL A 33 -0.13 -0.77 -1.92
C VAL A 33 -0.06 0.40 -2.89
N LYS A 34 0.42 0.17 -4.12
CA LYS A 34 0.45 1.20 -5.18
C LYS A 34 -0.94 1.79 -5.44
N ASN A 35 -1.94 0.94 -5.56
CA ASN A 35 -3.30 1.39 -5.89
C ASN A 35 -4.00 2.07 -4.72
N ILE A 36 -3.72 1.65 -3.47
CA ILE A 36 -4.15 2.39 -2.28
C ILE A 36 -3.51 3.78 -2.27
N GLN A 37 -2.20 3.89 -2.49
CA GLN A 37 -1.50 5.19 -2.54
C GLN A 37 -2.10 6.11 -3.61
N ILE A 38 -2.32 5.60 -4.82
CA ILE A 38 -2.97 6.35 -5.90
C ILE A 38 -4.33 6.84 -5.42
N GLY A 39 -5.15 5.94 -4.88
CA GLY A 39 -6.44 6.29 -4.31
C GLY A 39 -6.33 7.42 -3.29
N VAL A 40 -5.48 7.26 -2.27
CA VAL A 40 -5.32 8.25 -1.18
C VAL A 40 -4.97 9.62 -1.74
N TYR A 41 -4.02 9.69 -2.68
CA TYR A 41 -3.66 10.94 -3.31
C TYR A 41 -4.84 11.58 -4.05
N ARG A 42 -5.58 10.80 -4.87
CA ARG A 42 -6.77 11.30 -5.58
C ARG A 42 -7.83 11.84 -4.61
N GLY A 43 -8.05 11.13 -3.50
CA GLY A 43 -9.00 11.50 -2.46
C GLY A 43 -8.60 12.77 -1.72
N LEU A 44 -7.33 12.86 -1.30
CA LEU A 44 -6.79 13.98 -0.54
C LEU A 44 -6.74 15.26 -1.38
N TYR A 45 -6.22 15.18 -2.61
CA TYR A 45 -5.97 16.34 -3.48
C TYR A 45 -7.10 16.67 -4.46
N LYS A 46 -8.18 15.88 -4.51
CA LYS A 46 -9.25 16.00 -5.54
C LYS A 46 -8.75 15.83 -6.98
N SER A 47 -7.62 15.15 -7.17
CA SER A 47 -7.03 14.94 -8.49
C SER A 47 -7.45 13.59 -9.07
N SER A 48 -8.50 13.53 -9.91
CA SER A 48 -8.99 12.26 -10.46
C SER A 48 -8.02 11.59 -11.45
N SER A 49 -7.10 12.36 -12.04
CA SER A 49 -6.15 11.90 -13.07
C SER A 49 -4.78 11.50 -12.52
N TYR A 50 -4.53 11.68 -11.22
CA TYR A 50 -3.24 11.32 -10.64
C TYR A 50 -2.90 9.84 -10.88
N MET A 51 -1.65 9.58 -11.23
CA MET A 51 -1.07 8.25 -11.41
C MET A 51 0.30 8.26 -10.74
N ALA A 52 0.58 7.25 -9.91
CA ALA A 52 1.88 7.11 -9.29
C ALA A 52 2.96 6.87 -10.34
N ASN A 53 4.20 7.23 -10.00
CA ASN A 53 5.38 6.95 -10.81
C ASN A 53 5.41 5.45 -11.21
N ALA A 54 5.85 5.16 -12.44
CA ALA A 54 5.99 3.79 -12.92
C ALA A 54 6.88 2.93 -12.00
N LYS A 55 7.87 3.56 -11.34
CA LYS A 55 8.78 2.94 -10.38
C LYS A 55 8.18 2.72 -8.97
N CYS A 56 7.03 3.29 -8.67
CA CYS A 56 6.36 3.02 -7.39
C CYS A 56 5.90 1.56 -7.33
N MET A 57 6.42 0.82 -6.36
CA MET A 57 6.20 -0.63 -6.19
C MET A 57 6.45 -1.43 -7.47
N ASP A 58 7.56 -1.12 -8.15
CA ASP A 58 8.00 -1.83 -9.34
C ASP A 58 8.66 -3.17 -9.00
N ARG A 59 9.29 -3.79 -10.00
CA ARG A 59 9.92 -5.10 -9.87
C ARG A 59 10.96 -5.14 -8.75
N ASP A 60 11.79 -4.11 -8.60
CA ASP A 60 12.86 -4.10 -7.59
C ASP A 60 12.26 -4.01 -6.18
N SER A 61 11.18 -3.25 -6.03
CA SER A 61 10.41 -3.21 -4.78
C SER A 61 9.78 -4.58 -4.46
N ILE A 62 9.18 -5.23 -5.46
CA ILE A 62 8.55 -6.55 -5.32
C ILE A 62 9.59 -7.62 -4.96
N ASP A 63 10.75 -7.60 -5.61
CA ASP A 63 11.83 -8.56 -5.35
C ASP A 63 12.38 -8.37 -3.91
N ASN A 64 12.55 -7.12 -3.46
CA ASN A 64 12.91 -6.83 -2.07
C ASN A 64 11.84 -7.31 -1.07
N MET A 65 10.55 -7.07 -1.34
CA MET A 65 9.45 -7.60 -0.52
C MET A 65 9.46 -9.13 -0.47
N TYR A 66 9.72 -9.79 -1.60
CA TYR A 66 9.85 -11.25 -1.66
C TYR A 66 11.01 -11.76 -0.80
N PHE A 67 12.18 -11.12 -0.87
CA PHE A 67 13.31 -11.52 -0.03
C PHE A 67 13.03 -11.34 1.46
N LEU A 68 12.38 -10.24 1.85
CA LEU A 68 11.96 -10.03 3.23
C LEU A 68 11.00 -11.13 3.70
N TYR A 69 10.01 -11.46 2.86
CA TYR A 69 9.01 -12.47 3.19
C TYR A 69 9.59 -13.88 3.29
N MET A 70 10.47 -14.27 2.35
CA MET A 70 11.17 -15.54 2.43
C MET A 70 12.09 -15.62 3.64
N SER A 71 12.74 -14.51 4.01
CA SER A 71 13.61 -14.45 5.19
C SER A 71 12.83 -14.59 6.49
N TYR A 72 11.62 -14.02 6.54
CA TYR A 72 10.67 -14.22 7.64
C TYR A 72 10.31 -15.70 7.81
N LEU A 73 9.89 -16.37 6.73
CA LEU A 73 9.51 -17.79 6.78
C LEU A 73 10.67 -18.71 7.16
N ASN A 74 11.89 -18.35 6.77
CA ASN A 74 13.10 -19.10 7.07
C ASN A 74 13.75 -18.72 8.41
N ASN A 75 13.15 -17.83 9.22
CA ASN A 75 13.69 -17.31 10.49
C ASN A 75 15.10 -16.69 10.37
N THR A 76 15.41 -16.07 9.23
CA THR A 76 16.73 -15.46 8.94
C THR A 76 16.70 -13.93 9.00
N LEU A 77 15.79 -13.37 9.80
CA LEU A 77 15.49 -11.94 9.87
C LEU A 77 16.67 -11.04 10.28
N PHE A 78 17.66 -11.59 11.00
CA PHE A 78 18.85 -10.87 11.43
C PHE A 78 20.04 -11.12 10.48
N ASN A 79 19.89 -10.76 9.21
CA ASN A 79 20.94 -10.85 8.19
C ASN A 79 21.09 -9.50 7.46
N TYR A 80 22.33 -9.14 7.10
CA TYR A 80 22.66 -7.96 6.32
C TYR A 80 21.81 -7.84 5.04
N THR A 81 21.57 -8.95 4.34
CA THR A 81 20.74 -8.95 3.12
C THR A 81 19.29 -8.53 3.38
N VAL A 82 18.73 -8.90 4.53
CA VAL A 82 17.36 -8.52 4.93
C VAL A 82 17.32 -7.03 5.24
N PHE A 83 18.33 -6.54 5.99
CA PHE A 83 18.45 -5.11 6.27
C PHE A 83 18.57 -4.29 4.99
N GLN A 84 19.40 -4.74 4.04
CA GLN A 84 19.54 -4.09 2.75
C GLN A 84 18.21 -4.10 1.97
N SER A 85 17.51 -5.23 1.92
CA SER A 85 16.22 -5.33 1.23
C SER A 85 15.16 -4.41 1.83
N ALA A 86 15.12 -4.30 3.16
CA ALA A 86 14.21 -3.38 3.87
C ALA A 86 14.56 -1.92 3.59
N ARG A 87 15.85 -1.57 3.63
CA ARG A 87 16.33 -0.22 3.32
C ARG A 87 16.00 0.17 1.89
N ASP A 88 16.29 -0.70 0.93
CA ASP A 88 16.09 -0.42 -0.49
C ASP A 88 14.59 -0.33 -0.81
N LEU A 89 13.75 -1.18 -0.20
CA LEU A 89 12.29 -1.08 -0.30
C LEU A 89 11.77 0.27 0.24
N LEU A 90 12.23 0.69 1.43
CA LEU A 90 11.84 1.98 2.01
C LEU A 90 12.31 3.14 1.13
N TYR A 91 13.54 3.08 0.61
CA TYR A 91 14.10 4.09 -0.27
C TYR A 91 13.26 4.25 -1.55
N TYR A 92 12.94 3.15 -2.24
CA TYR A 92 12.11 3.19 -3.45
C TYR A 92 10.70 3.66 -3.17
N PHE A 93 10.11 3.26 -2.04
CA PHE A 93 8.79 3.72 -1.65
C PHE A 93 8.76 5.25 -1.44
N ILE A 94 9.72 5.78 -0.68
CA ILE A 94 9.81 7.23 -0.43
C ILE A 94 10.07 7.98 -1.74
N GLN A 95 11.03 7.53 -2.56
CA GLN A 95 11.47 8.25 -3.75
C GLN A 95 10.45 8.20 -4.90
N HIS A 96 9.66 7.14 -5.01
CA HIS A 96 8.84 6.90 -6.20
C HIS A 96 7.33 6.89 -5.94
N CYS A 97 6.87 6.74 -4.71
CA CYS A 97 5.45 6.68 -4.41
C CYS A 97 4.86 8.01 -3.89
N GLU A 98 5.59 9.13 -3.93
CA GLU A 98 5.13 10.50 -3.53
C GLU A 98 4.41 10.55 -2.16
N PHE A 99 4.65 9.55 -1.32
CA PHE A 99 3.99 9.44 -0.01
C PHE A 99 4.60 10.43 0.99
N ASP A 100 5.90 10.69 0.86
CA ASP A 100 6.60 11.68 1.67
C ASP A 100 6.12 13.11 1.37
N ASP A 101 5.93 13.45 0.09
CA ASP A 101 5.38 14.74 -0.32
C ASP A 101 3.99 14.97 0.29
N MET A 102 3.14 13.93 0.27
CA MET A 102 1.82 13.97 0.89
C MET A 102 1.88 14.20 2.40
N LEU A 103 2.76 13.49 3.11
CA LEU A 103 2.94 13.67 4.55
C LEU A 103 3.50 15.06 4.87
N ASN A 104 4.44 15.54 4.06
CA ASN A 104 5.00 16.87 4.19
C ASN A 104 3.93 17.95 3.99
N ASP A 105 3.09 17.84 2.96
CA ASP A 105 1.98 18.76 2.73
C ASP A 105 0.99 18.80 3.89
N ILE A 106 0.63 17.64 4.44
CA ILE A 106 -0.22 17.53 5.63
C ILE A 106 0.47 18.20 6.83
N SER A 107 1.76 17.94 7.05
CA SER A 107 2.55 18.53 8.13
C SER A 107 2.61 20.06 8.02
N VAL A 108 2.93 20.57 6.83
CA VAL A 108 2.96 22.01 6.55
C VAL A 108 1.57 22.62 6.74
N PHE A 109 0.51 21.93 6.30
CA PHE A 109 -0.86 22.39 6.54
C PHE A 109 -1.18 22.47 8.03
N CYS A 110 -0.85 21.44 8.81
CA CYS A 110 -1.08 21.41 10.26
C CYS A 110 -0.16 22.34 11.06
N SER A 111 0.96 22.79 10.49
CA SER A 111 1.76 23.87 11.09
C SER A 111 1.06 25.23 11.01
N LYS A 112 0.07 25.38 10.11
CA LYS A 112 -0.65 26.64 9.83
C LYS A 112 -2.13 26.59 10.22
N ASN A 113 -2.66 25.41 10.53
CA ASN A 113 -4.07 25.17 10.85
C ASN A 113 -4.19 24.29 12.09
N ASP A 114 -5.29 24.41 12.84
CA ASP A 114 -5.54 23.54 13.99
C ASP A 114 -5.91 22.13 13.51
N CYS A 115 -4.97 21.19 13.66
CA CYS A 115 -5.16 19.77 13.42
C CYS A 115 -5.33 18.97 14.73
N SER A 116 -5.74 19.61 15.82
CA SER A 116 -6.05 18.90 17.06
C SER A 116 -7.22 17.92 16.85
N ILE A 117 -7.26 16.86 17.66
CA ILE A 117 -8.33 15.85 17.61
C ILE A 117 -9.72 16.50 17.75
N ILE A 118 -9.82 17.56 18.56
CA ILE A 118 -11.08 18.29 18.77
C ILE A 118 -11.51 18.95 17.46
N GLN A 119 -10.61 19.69 16.80
CA GLN A 119 -10.91 20.34 15.53
C GLN A 119 -11.21 19.30 14.44
N MET A 120 -10.45 18.20 14.39
CA MET A 120 -10.71 17.10 13.46
C MET A 120 -12.12 16.52 13.64
N SER A 121 -12.55 16.28 14.88
CA SER A 121 -13.90 15.78 15.17
C SER A 121 -14.98 16.77 14.73
N GLN A 122 -14.77 18.08 14.93
CA GLN A 122 -15.69 19.11 14.46
C GLN A 122 -15.77 19.16 12.93
N ASN A 123 -14.63 19.05 12.25
CA ASN A 123 -14.57 19.02 10.79
C ASN A 123 -15.28 17.77 10.23
N LEU A 124 -15.10 16.60 10.86
CA LEU A 124 -15.82 15.38 10.51
C LEU A 124 -17.33 15.56 10.69
N MET A 125 -17.77 16.13 11.82
CA MET A 125 -19.18 16.42 12.07
C MET A 125 -19.78 17.39 11.04
N SER A 126 -19.03 18.40 10.62
CA SER A 126 -19.45 19.32 9.55
C SER A 126 -19.52 18.66 8.17
N ASN A 127 -18.82 17.54 7.97
CA ASN A 127 -18.75 16.81 6.71
C ASN A 127 -19.44 15.43 6.77
N VAL A 128 -20.38 15.21 7.71
CA VAL A 128 -21.04 13.91 7.96
C VAL A 128 -21.66 13.28 6.72
N ILE A 129 -22.24 14.07 5.82
CA ILE A 129 -22.83 13.54 4.57
C ILE A 129 -21.73 13.01 3.64
N GLY A 130 -20.63 13.74 3.48
CA GLY A 130 -19.49 13.31 2.66
C GLY A 130 -18.78 12.11 3.26
N LEU A 131 -18.63 12.10 4.59
CA LEU A 131 -18.03 11.00 5.35
C LEU A 131 -18.87 9.72 5.27
N SER A 132 -20.18 9.81 5.53
CA SER A 132 -21.07 8.65 5.46
C SER A 132 -21.13 8.04 4.07
N THR A 133 -21.11 8.86 3.02
CA THR A 133 -21.03 8.39 1.63
C THR A 133 -19.72 7.64 1.37
N ALA A 134 -18.57 8.20 1.77
CA ALA A 134 -17.26 7.55 1.59
C ALA A 134 -17.17 6.21 2.34
N ILE A 135 -17.66 6.16 3.58
CA ILE A 135 -17.71 4.93 4.39
C ILE A 135 -18.66 3.91 3.77
N ALA A 136 -19.84 4.32 3.30
CA ALA A 136 -20.80 3.42 2.66
C ALA A 136 -20.27 2.81 1.36
N GLU A 137 -19.63 3.63 0.52
CA GLU A 137 -18.93 3.16 -0.69
C GLU A 137 -17.84 2.14 -0.33
N GLN A 138 -17.04 2.41 0.71
CA GLN A 138 -15.99 1.49 1.15
C GLN A 138 -16.58 0.19 1.73
N ALA A 139 -17.65 0.28 2.53
CA ALA A 139 -18.33 -0.86 3.10
C ALA A 139 -18.96 -1.74 2.02
N ALA A 140 -19.55 -1.16 0.98
CA ALA A 140 -20.11 -1.90 -0.15
C ALA A 140 -19.03 -2.72 -0.90
N LEU A 141 -17.82 -2.16 -1.05
CA LEU A 141 -16.70 -2.87 -1.67
C LEU A 141 -16.21 -4.05 -0.81
N ILE A 142 -16.16 -3.88 0.50
CA ILE A 142 -15.67 -4.90 1.44
C ILE A 142 -16.73 -6.00 1.67
N GLN A 143 -18.00 -5.63 1.80
CA GLN A 143 -19.10 -6.57 2.08
C GLN A 143 -19.57 -7.31 0.83
N GLY A 144 -19.51 -6.67 -0.35
CA GLY A 144 -20.00 -7.24 -1.61
C GLY A 144 -18.94 -7.93 -2.47
N GLY A 145 -17.64 -7.73 -2.19
CA GLY A 145 -16.56 -8.11 -3.10
C GLY A 145 -15.84 -9.40 -2.72
N GLN A 146 -15.80 -10.37 -3.64
CA GLN A 146 -14.70 -11.33 -3.65
C GLN A 146 -13.38 -10.57 -3.79
N LEU A 147 -12.35 -10.96 -3.04
CA LEU A 147 -11.01 -10.42 -3.22
C LEU A 147 -10.57 -10.62 -4.68
N PRO A 148 -9.91 -9.63 -5.30
CA PRO A 148 -9.46 -9.74 -6.67
C PRO A 148 -8.47 -10.91 -6.81
N LEU A 149 -8.48 -11.56 -7.97
CA LEU A 149 -7.56 -12.66 -8.26
C LEU A 149 -6.12 -12.17 -8.16
N ILE A 150 -5.26 -12.97 -7.53
CA ILE A 150 -3.85 -12.61 -7.26
C ILE A 150 -3.03 -12.34 -8.53
N THR A 151 -3.50 -12.78 -9.68
CA THR A 151 -2.83 -12.63 -10.98
C THR A 151 -3.37 -11.48 -11.83
N ASP A 152 -4.47 -10.84 -11.44
CA ASP A 152 -5.15 -9.81 -12.24
C ASP A 152 -4.92 -8.41 -11.66
N GLU A 153 -3.88 -7.73 -12.17
CA GLU A 153 -3.54 -6.36 -11.77
C GLU A 153 -4.71 -5.38 -11.97
N LYS A 154 -5.51 -5.55 -13.02
CA LYS A 154 -6.64 -4.66 -13.31
C LYS A 154 -7.75 -4.83 -12.28
N ALA A 155 -8.05 -6.07 -11.90
CA ALA A 155 -9.00 -6.34 -10.82
C ALA A 155 -8.50 -5.77 -9.47
N VAL A 156 -7.21 -5.93 -9.17
CA VAL A 156 -6.57 -5.35 -7.97
C VAL A 156 -6.70 -3.83 -7.97
N SER A 157 -6.39 -3.17 -9.10
CA SER A 157 -6.53 -1.74 -9.26
C SER A 157 -7.97 -1.27 -9.01
N ASN A 158 -8.95 -1.92 -9.64
CA ASN A 158 -10.37 -1.56 -9.50
C ASN A 158 -10.90 -1.74 -8.07
N PHE A 159 -10.34 -2.67 -7.31
CA PHE A 159 -10.73 -2.92 -5.93
C PHE A 159 -10.08 -1.94 -4.94
N TYR A 160 -8.76 -1.75 -5.03
CA TYR A 160 -8.01 -0.99 -4.03
C TYR A 160 -7.96 0.53 -4.27
N GLN A 161 -8.03 1.01 -5.52
CA GLN A 161 -8.04 2.46 -5.78
C GLN A 161 -9.23 3.17 -5.14
N PRO A 162 -10.48 2.67 -5.23
CA PRO A 162 -11.62 3.30 -4.58
C PRO A 162 -11.49 3.32 -3.05
N ILE A 163 -10.96 2.25 -2.46
CA ILE A 163 -10.67 2.18 -1.01
C ILE A 163 -9.71 3.28 -0.61
N GLY A 164 -8.57 3.41 -1.32
CA GLY A 164 -7.61 4.48 -1.09
C GLY A 164 -8.24 5.87 -1.28
N ASN A 165 -9.07 6.04 -2.31
CA ASN A 165 -9.75 7.30 -2.60
C ASN A 165 -10.69 7.74 -1.46
N ASN A 166 -11.42 6.79 -0.86
CA ASN A 166 -12.26 7.09 0.28
C ASN A 166 -11.44 7.42 1.52
N LEU A 167 -10.35 6.69 1.77
CA LEU A 167 -9.40 7.04 2.84
C LEU A 167 -8.82 8.46 2.66
N GLY A 168 -8.43 8.83 1.45
CA GLY A 168 -7.95 10.18 1.13
C GLY A 168 -9.03 11.25 1.37
N LYS A 169 -10.29 10.98 1.01
CA LYS A 169 -11.42 11.88 1.31
C LYS A 169 -11.62 12.03 2.82
N GLU A 170 -11.53 10.95 3.58
CA GLU A 170 -11.68 10.94 5.04
C GLU A 170 -10.61 11.79 5.72
N ILE A 171 -9.34 11.61 5.35
CA ILE A 171 -8.23 12.43 5.84
C ILE A 171 -8.48 13.90 5.49
N ARG A 172 -8.89 14.18 4.26
CA ARG A 172 -9.24 15.54 3.83
C ARG A 172 -10.36 16.15 4.65
N PHE A 173 -11.42 15.39 4.94
CA PHE A 173 -12.54 15.86 5.76
C PHE A 173 -12.14 16.07 7.21
N ALA A 174 -11.35 15.17 7.79
CA ALA A 174 -10.83 15.30 9.15
C ALA A 174 -9.98 16.57 9.30
N LEU A 175 -9.07 16.81 8.37
CA LEU A 175 -8.17 17.95 8.42
C LEU A 175 -8.79 19.24 7.87
N ASN A 176 -9.95 19.17 7.21
CA ASN A 176 -10.44 20.22 6.32
C ASN A 176 -9.35 20.68 5.33
N PHE A 177 -8.59 19.70 4.80
CA PHE A 177 -7.41 19.95 3.99
C PHE A 177 -7.78 20.60 2.66
N VAL A 178 -7.20 21.76 2.37
CA VAL A 178 -7.34 22.48 1.11
C VAL A 178 -5.97 22.66 0.51
N PHE A 179 -5.66 21.86 -0.50
CA PHE A 179 -4.45 22.04 -1.28
C PHE A 179 -4.57 23.32 -2.13
N ARG A 180 -3.70 24.30 -1.86
CA ARG A 180 -3.49 25.45 -2.73
C ARG A 180 -2.16 25.24 -3.44
N GLN A 181 -2.19 25.04 -4.76
CA GLN A 181 -1.00 25.18 -5.58
C GLN A 181 -0.55 26.65 -5.46
N TYR A 182 0.59 26.88 -4.81
CA TYR A 182 1.26 28.18 -4.78
C TYR A 182 2.14 28.31 -6.02
#